data_AF-A0A428UWL4-F1
#
_entry.id   AF-A0A428UWL4-F1
#
_cell.length_a   1.000
_cell.length_b   1.000
_cell.length_c   1.000
_cell.angle_alpha   90.00
_cell.angle_beta   90.00
_cell.angle_gamma   90.00
#
_symmetry.space_group_name_H-M   'P 1'
#
loop_
_entity.id
_entity.type
_entity.pdbx_description
1 polymer ?
#
loop_
_entity_poly.entity_id
_entity_poly.type
_entity_poly.pdbx_seq_one_letter_code
_entity_poly.pdbx_strand_id
1 'polypeptide(L)'
;MTFISVEYPLTDVAPHPAQQNSFLETYRYVLEQGVPPSQVLFMGDSAGGGCCLLSSMELQSLGLPQPAAGVLLSPWFDMSLKFFEGGHAFVETDYIITANEGVPMFAKRWIGDIDGSSPQVNPLFRETTEFQELPPQLMLVGGGDFVLPECHELARRFNESGLHHRFVVEWGQIHLYGLGSEWIDKSVRDRTDAILFDWIVKALNPLVGEAT
;
A
#
# COMPACT_ATOMS: atom_id res chain seq x y z
N MET A 1 13.41 -1.98 16.71
CA MET A 1 12.76 -1.95 15.39
C MET A 1 13.73 -1.32 14.42
N THR A 2 13.95 -1.94 13.26
CA THR A 2 14.87 -1.46 12.23
C THR A 2 14.04 -1.10 11.01
N PHE A 3 14.27 0.08 10.43
CA PHE A 3 13.66 0.49 9.17
C PHE A 3 14.68 0.34 8.05
N ILE A 4 14.27 -0.32 6.96
CA ILE A 4 15.05 -0.45 5.74
C ILE A 4 14.30 0.30 4.66
N SER A 5 14.78 1.49 4.32
CA SER A 5 14.23 2.28 3.23
C SER A 5 14.85 1.82 1.92
N VAL A 6 14.01 1.48 0.94
CA VAL A 6 14.47 1.05 -0.39
C VAL A 6 14.58 2.29 -1.28
N GLU A 7 15.79 2.61 -1.71
CA GLU A 7 16.01 3.58 -2.78
C GLU A 7 15.80 2.88 -4.13
N TYR A 8 14.58 2.93 -4.64
CA TYR A 8 14.23 2.34 -5.92
C TYR A 8 14.29 3.36 -7.08
N PRO A 9 14.49 2.91 -8.35
CA PRO A 9 14.50 3.82 -9.49
C PRO A 9 13.18 4.59 -9.65
N LEU A 10 13.26 5.90 -9.81
CA LEU A 10 12.07 6.71 -10.11
C LEU A 10 11.62 6.53 -11.56
N THR A 11 10.36 6.86 -11.84
CA THR A 11 9.71 6.57 -13.14
C THR A 11 10.29 7.36 -14.33
N ASP A 12 11.05 8.41 -14.06
CA ASP A 12 11.82 9.15 -15.07
C ASP A 12 13.14 8.44 -15.44
N VAL A 13 13.62 7.54 -14.59
CA VAL A 13 14.77 6.67 -14.84
C VAL A 13 14.35 5.34 -15.46
N ALA A 14 13.35 4.67 -14.87
CA ALA A 14 12.84 3.39 -15.37
C ALA A 14 11.38 3.17 -14.95
N PRO A 15 10.51 2.66 -15.84
CA PRO A 15 9.15 2.27 -15.48
C PRO A 15 9.15 0.95 -14.68
N HIS A 16 7.97 0.56 -14.21
CA HIS A 16 7.68 -0.76 -13.69
C HIS A 16 8.19 -1.85 -14.68
N PRO A 17 8.79 -2.95 -14.17
CA PRO A 17 8.86 -3.38 -12.77
C PRO A 17 10.09 -2.90 -11.99
N ALA A 18 10.83 -1.88 -12.44
CA ALA A 18 12.09 -1.49 -11.79
C ALA A 18 11.96 -1.22 -10.28
N GLN A 19 10.88 -0.53 -9.88
CA GLN A 19 10.58 -0.21 -8.47
C GLN A 19 10.33 -1.47 -7.64
N GLN A 20 9.47 -2.35 -8.17
CA GLN A 20 9.08 -3.59 -7.53
C GLN A 20 10.28 -4.54 -7.41
N ASN A 21 11.12 -4.63 -8.45
CA ASN A 21 12.32 -5.45 -8.45
C ASN A 21 13.29 -5.00 -7.34
N SER A 22 13.57 -3.71 -7.21
CA SER A 22 14.44 -3.19 -6.13
C SER A 22 13.87 -3.50 -4.73
N PHE A 23 12.55 -3.42 -4.57
CA PHE A 23 11.89 -3.76 -3.32
C PHE A 23 12.01 -5.27 -2.99
N LEU A 24 11.71 -6.13 -3.96
CA LEU A 24 11.80 -7.59 -3.82
C LEU A 24 13.25 -8.08 -3.63
N GLU A 25 14.22 -7.48 -4.32
CA GLU A 25 15.64 -7.75 -4.11
C GLU A 25 16.08 -7.38 -2.69
N THR A 26 15.61 -6.24 -2.18
CA THR A 26 15.88 -5.84 -0.79
C THR A 26 15.27 -6.83 0.19
N TYR A 27 14.03 -7.28 -0.04
CA TYR A 27 13.41 -8.29 0.82
C TYR A 27 14.19 -9.61 0.81
N ARG A 28 14.60 -10.08 -0.38
CA ARG A 28 15.45 -11.28 -0.51
C ARG A 28 16.75 -11.12 0.29
N TYR A 29 17.42 -9.97 0.16
CA TYR A 29 18.62 -9.67 0.94
C TYR A 29 18.37 -9.73 2.45
N VAL A 30 17.26 -9.18 2.95
CA VAL A 30 16.88 -9.24 4.36
C VAL A 30 16.73 -10.69 4.84
N LEU A 31 16.10 -11.55 4.05
CA LEU A 31 15.98 -12.99 4.37
C LEU A 31 17.35 -13.69 4.36
N GLU A 32 18.24 -13.35 3.41
CA GLU A 32 19.61 -13.87 3.34
C GLU A 32 20.46 -13.45 4.55
N GLN A 33 20.17 -12.32 5.18
CA GLN A 33 20.78 -11.92 6.46
C GLN A 33 20.25 -12.71 7.66
N GLY A 34 19.33 -13.66 7.45
CA GLY A 34 18.78 -14.52 8.50
C GLY A 34 17.63 -13.89 9.29
N VAL A 35 17.05 -12.78 8.81
CA VAL A 35 15.85 -12.20 9.43
C VAL A 35 14.65 -13.09 9.08
N PRO A 36 13.92 -13.63 10.07
CA PRO A 36 12.74 -14.44 9.79
C PRO A 36 11.67 -13.62 9.06
N PRO A 37 10.95 -14.19 8.06
CA PRO A 37 9.84 -13.50 7.38
C PRO A 37 8.77 -12.99 8.36
N SER A 38 8.52 -13.75 9.43
CA SER A 38 7.60 -13.39 10.52
C SER A 38 8.07 -12.19 11.37
N GLN A 39 9.27 -11.67 11.12
CA GLN A 39 9.79 -10.46 11.73
C GLN A 39 9.95 -9.29 10.76
N VAL A 40 9.44 -9.43 9.53
CA VAL A 40 9.45 -8.39 8.50
C VAL A 40 8.02 -7.89 8.28
N LEU A 41 7.86 -6.59 8.08
CA LEU A 41 6.63 -6.01 7.55
C LEU A 41 6.96 -5.26 6.27
N PHE A 42 6.02 -5.24 5.34
CA PHE A 42 6.06 -4.30 4.23
C PHE A 42 5.29 -3.04 4.63
N MET A 43 5.87 -1.89 4.35
CA MET A 43 5.26 -0.61 4.66
C MET A 43 5.58 0.36 3.54
N GLY A 44 4.56 1.07 3.07
CA GLY A 44 4.71 2.06 2.02
C GLY A 44 3.51 2.98 1.94
N ASP A 45 3.76 4.14 1.36
CA ASP A 45 2.79 5.21 1.20
C ASP A 45 2.54 5.53 -0.27
N SER A 46 1.31 5.91 -0.64
CA SER A 46 0.94 6.23 -2.02
C SER A 46 1.39 5.14 -3.02
N ALA A 47 2.17 5.49 -4.04
CA ALA A 47 2.78 4.54 -4.97
C ALA A 47 3.63 3.46 -4.27
N GLY A 48 4.31 3.79 -3.18
CA GLY A 48 5.06 2.82 -2.36
C GLY A 48 4.15 1.83 -1.66
N GLY A 49 2.94 2.24 -1.25
CA GLY A 49 1.91 1.36 -0.72
C GLY A 49 1.39 0.38 -1.79
N GLY A 50 1.11 0.88 -2.99
CA GLY A 50 0.78 0.03 -4.14
C GLY A 50 1.90 -0.95 -4.49
N CYS A 51 3.15 -0.49 -4.47
CA CYS A 51 4.34 -1.31 -4.69
C CYS A 51 4.49 -2.41 -3.63
N CYS A 52 4.25 -2.11 -2.35
CA CYS A 52 4.25 -3.10 -1.27
C CYS A 52 3.21 -4.20 -1.52
N LEU A 53 1.97 -3.81 -1.86
CA LEU A 53 0.88 -4.74 -2.11
C LEU A 53 1.18 -5.64 -3.32
N LEU A 54 1.57 -5.06 -4.46
CA LEU A 54 1.94 -5.81 -5.66
C LEU A 54 3.14 -6.73 -5.39
N SER A 55 4.13 -6.26 -4.62
CA SER A 55 5.28 -7.09 -4.21
C SER A 55 4.83 -8.30 -3.39
N SER A 56 3.94 -8.13 -2.40
CA SER A 56 3.39 -9.26 -1.64
C SER A 56 2.64 -10.26 -2.52
N MET A 57 1.92 -9.80 -3.54
CA MET A 57 1.24 -10.68 -4.51
C MET A 57 2.23 -11.45 -5.39
N GLU A 58 3.43 -10.91 -5.63
CA GLU A 58 4.46 -11.54 -6.45
C GLU A 58 5.31 -12.55 -5.66
N LEU A 59 5.33 -12.50 -4.33
CA LEU A 59 6.18 -13.41 -3.53
C LEU A 59 5.89 -14.89 -3.79
N GLN A 60 4.62 -15.25 -4.01
CA GLN A 60 4.23 -16.64 -4.28
C GLN A 60 4.84 -17.17 -5.59
N SER A 61 4.80 -16.38 -6.67
CA SER A 61 5.38 -16.78 -7.97
C SER A 61 6.90 -16.94 -7.88
N LEU A 62 7.53 -16.16 -7.00
CA LEU A 62 8.98 -16.18 -6.74
C LEU A 62 9.42 -17.24 -5.73
N GLY A 63 8.48 -17.99 -5.15
CA GLY A 63 8.77 -18.98 -4.10
C GLY A 63 9.35 -18.36 -2.82
N LEU A 64 9.05 -17.08 -2.56
CA LEU A 64 9.47 -16.36 -1.36
C LEU A 64 8.35 -16.37 -0.31
N PRO A 65 8.69 -16.45 0.99
CA PRO A 65 7.70 -16.43 2.06
C PRO A 65 7.09 -15.03 2.20
N GLN A 66 5.81 -14.96 2.60
CA GLN A 66 5.17 -13.69 2.95
C GLN A 66 5.82 -13.05 4.20
N PRO A 67 5.87 -11.71 4.28
CA PRO A 67 6.21 -11.01 5.52
C PRO A 67 5.08 -11.19 6.55
N ALA A 68 5.29 -10.73 7.78
CA ALA A 68 4.31 -10.85 8.86
C ALA A 68 3.01 -10.07 8.60
N ALA A 69 3.11 -8.89 7.99
CA ALA A 69 1.98 -8.01 7.66
C ALA A 69 2.39 -6.91 6.68
N GLY A 70 1.39 -6.23 6.11
CA GLY A 70 1.52 -4.99 5.35
C GLY A 70 0.94 -3.78 6.10
N VAL A 71 1.53 -2.61 5.86
CA VAL A 71 1.04 -1.28 6.28
C VAL A 71 1.01 -0.36 5.06
N LEU A 72 -0.20 0.00 4.65
CA LEU A 72 -0.48 0.76 3.44
C LEU A 72 -1.02 2.14 3.82
N LEU A 73 -0.25 3.19 3.55
CA LEU A 73 -0.63 4.57 3.87
C LEU A 73 -1.11 5.26 2.59
N SER A 74 -2.42 5.53 2.49
CA SER A 74 -3.04 6.10 1.28
C SER A 74 -2.55 5.41 -0.01
N PRO A 75 -2.60 4.07 -0.11
CA PRO A 75 -1.97 3.35 -1.21
C PRO A 75 -2.60 3.69 -2.55
N TRP A 76 -1.78 3.96 -3.55
CA TRP A 76 -2.19 4.21 -4.93
C TRP A 76 -1.76 3.03 -5.82
N PHE A 77 -2.71 2.39 -6.49
CA PHE A 77 -2.46 1.15 -7.23
C PHE A 77 -3.35 0.94 -8.47
N ASP A 78 -4.42 1.73 -8.65
CA ASP A 78 -5.25 1.66 -9.85
C ASP A 78 -4.60 2.39 -11.04
N MET A 79 -3.77 1.66 -11.78
CA MET A 79 -3.10 2.20 -12.98
C MET A 79 -4.02 2.32 -14.20
N SER A 80 -5.23 1.75 -14.16
CA SER A 80 -6.25 1.95 -15.21
C SER A 80 -6.96 3.29 -15.09
N LEU A 81 -6.80 3.98 -13.96
CA LEU A 81 -7.41 5.25 -13.64
C LEU A 81 -8.94 5.22 -13.67
N LYS A 82 -9.56 4.03 -13.57
CA LYS A 82 -11.03 3.88 -13.65
C LYS A 82 -11.73 4.65 -12.54
N PHE A 83 -11.07 4.86 -11.41
CA PHE A 83 -11.62 5.67 -10.32
C PHE A 83 -11.38 7.15 -10.47
N PHE A 84 -10.44 7.59 -11.31
CA PHE A 84 -10.17 9.00 -11.58
C PHE A 84 -11.04 9.56 -12.71
N GLU A 85 -11.44 8.69 -13.64
CA GLU A 85 -12.18 9.08 -14.83
C GLU A 85 -13.52 9.74 -14.46
N GLY A 86 -13.74 10.95 -14.98
CA GLY A 86 -14.97 11.73 -14.76
C GLY A 86 -14.89 12.79 -13.67
N GLY A 87 -13.78 12.89 -12.92
CA GLY A 87 -13.55 13.93 -11.91
C GLY A 87 -14.51 13.81 -10.73
N HIS A 88 -14.11 13.10 -9.67
CA HIS A 88 -14.90 13.03 -8.44
C HIS A 88 -14.43 14.07 -7.42
N ALA A 89 -15.32 14.44 -6.50
CA ALA A 89 -15.09 15.47 -5.49
C ALA A 89 -13.75 15.30 -4.74
N PHE A 90 -13.33 14.05 -4.45
CA PHE A 90 -12.05 13.82 -3.77
C PHE A 90 -10.81 14.27 -4.59
N VAL A 91 -10.86 14.22 -5.92
CA VAL A 91 -9.77 14.72 -6.78
C VAL A 91 -9.77 16.26 -6.84
N GLU A 92 -10.93 16.90 -6.67
CA GLU A 92 -11.05 18.36 -6.62
C GLU A 92 -10.66 18.95 -5.27
N THR A 93 -10.78 18.17 -4.19
CA THR A 93 -10.50 18.62 -2.81
C THR A 93 -9.09 18.28 -2.30
N ASP A 94 -8.35 17.41 -3.01
CA ASP A 94 -7.00 17.02 -2.60
C ASP A 94 -5.95 18.11 -2.91
N TYR A 95 -4.93 18.24 -2.05
CA TYR A 95 -3.82 19.18 -2.21
C TYR A 95 -2.77 18.70 -3.21
N ILE A 96 -2.88 17.46 -3.71
CA ILE A 96 -2.32 17.15 -5.03
C ILE A 96 -3.16 17.95 -6.03
N ILE A 97 -2.87 19.25 -6.09
CA ILE A 97 -3.59 20.34 -6.77
C ILE A 97 -3.74 20.08 -8.28
N THR A 98 -3.06 19.05 -8.80
CA THR A 98 -3.12 18.58 -10.17
C THR A 98 -3.52 17.11 -10.27
N ALA A 99 -4.19 16.49 -9.29
CA ALA A 99 -4.46 15.04 -9.34
C ALA A 99 -5.16 14.61 -10.65
N ASN A 100 -6.05 15.44 -11.20
CA ASN A 100 -6.66 15.24 -12.52
C ASN A 100 -5.68 15.22 -13.72
N GLU A 101 -4.55 15.93 -13.66
CA GLU A 101 -3.57 16.05 -14.76
C GLU A 101 -2.25 15.28 -14.48
N GLY A 102 -1.78 15.36 -13.24
CA GLY A 102 -0.57 14.77 -12.72
C GLY A 102 -0.68 13.26 -12.53
N VAL A 103 -1.77 12.76 -11.94
CA VAL A 103 -1.90 11.31 -11.68
C VAL A 103 -1.93 10.50 -12.99
N PRO A 104 -2.67 10.90 -14.04
CA PRO A 104 -2.58 10.20 -15.32
C PRO A 104 -1.17 10.19 -15.93
N MET A 105 -0.45 11.31 -15.80
CA MET A 105 0.93 11.41 -16.25
C MET A 105 1.87 10.52 -15.44
N PHE A 106 1.72 10.47 -14.12
CA PHE A 106 2.49 9.59 -13.24
C PHE A 106 2.16 8.12 -13.51
N ALA A 107 0.89 7.75 -13.70
CA ALA A 107 0.49 6.39 -14.03
C ALA A 107 1.16 5.93 -15.32
N LYS A 108 1.11 6.76 -16.37
CA LYS A 108 1.76 6.47 -17.65
C LYS A 108 3.27 6.30 -17.51
N ARG A 109 3.94 7.16 -16.73
CA ARG A 109 5.38 7.01 -16.47
C ARG A 109 5.70 5.77 -15.64
N TRP A 110 4.82 5.41 -14.71
CA TRP A 110 4.96 4.23 -13.87
C TRP A 110 4.84 2.95 -14.68
N ILE A 111 3.80 2.79 -15.50
CA ILE A 111 3.54 1.53 -16.21
C ILE A 111 4.25 1.41 -17.57
N GLY A 112 4.76 2.52 -18.12
CA GLY A 112 5.34 2.53 -19.47
C GLY A 112 4.31 2.15 -20.53
N ASP A 113 4.56 1.04 -21.24
CA ASP A 113 3.68 0.51 -22.29
C ASP A 113 2.71 -0.58 -21.80
N ILE A 114 2.74 -0.92 -20.50
CA ILE A 114 1.85 -1.91 -19.92
C ILE A 114 0.42 -1.34 -19.84
N ASP A 115 -0.58 -2.15 -20.18
CA ASP A 115 -1.98 -1.80 -19.96
C ASP A 115 -2.23 -1.59 -18.45
N GLY A 116 -2.78 -0.44 -18.06
CA GLY A 116 -3.10 -0.13 -16.66
C GLY A 116 -4.12 -1.07 -16.02
N SER A 117 -4.84 -1.85 -16.82
CA SER A 117 -5.73 -2.93 -16.39
C SER A 117 -5.02 -4.28 -16.23
N SER A 118 -3.71 -4.34 -16.50
CA SER A 118 -2.94 -5.57 -16.36
C SER A 118 -2.78 -5.95 -14.88
N PRO A 119 -2.99 -7.23 -14.52
CA PRO A 119 -2.76 -7.73 -13.16
C PRO A 119 -1.32 -7.53 -12.65
N GLN A 120 -0.36 -7.26 -13.52
CA GLN A 120 1.04 -7.00 -13.15
C GLN A 120 1.21 -5.65 -12.43
N VAL A 121 0.38 -4.65 -12.79
CA VAL A 121 0.51 -3.28 -12.29
C VAL A 121 -0.72 -2.82 -11.51
N ASN A 122 -1.78 -3.64 -11.49
CA ASN A 122 -3.04 -3.27 -10.87
C ASN A 122 -3.65 -4.45 -10.10
N PRO A 123 -3.63 -4.42 -8.75
CA PRO A 123 -4.12 -5.52 -7.92
C PRO A 123 -5.63 -5.72 -8.07
N LEU A 124 -6.37 -4.72 -8.56
CA LEU A 124 -7.81 -4.84 -8.81
C LEU A 124 -8.19 -5.77 -9.96
N PHE A 125 -7.20 -6.17 -10.77
CA PHE A 125 -7.38 -7.11 -11.87
C PHE A 125 -6.75 -8.48 -11.60
N ARG A 126 -6.22 -8.72 -10.39
CA ARG A 126 -5.82 -10.04 -9.90
C ARG A 126 -7.03 -10.84 -9.45
N GLU A 127 -6.92 -12.16 -9.38
CA GLU A 127 -8.03 -13.01 -8.92
C GLU A 127 -8.26 -12.84 -7.41
N THR A 128 -9.52 -12.90 -6.97
CA THR A 128 -9.83 -12.67 -5.54
C THR A 128 -9.20 -13.73 -4.63
N THR A 129 -8.97 -14.95 -5.14
CA THR A 129 -8.29 -16.02 -4.40
C THR A 129 -6.84 -15.69 -4.08
N GLU A 130 -6.16 -14.87 -4.88
CA GLU A 130 -4.76 -14.49 -4.63
C GLU A 130 -4.62 -13.63 -3.37
N PHE A 131 -5.68 -12.93 -2.94
CA PHE A 131 -5.65 -12.19 -1.69
C PHE A 131 -5.66 -13.08 -0.45
N GLN A 132 -6.07 -14.35 -0.54
CA GLN A 132 -6.04 -15.28 0.60
C GLN A 132 -4.61 -15.64 1.01
N GLU A 133 -3.68 -15.55 0.05
CA GLU A 133 -2.27 -15.88 0.23
C GLU A 133 -1.45 -14.67 0.73
N LEU A 134 -2.10 -13.52 0.91
CA LEU A 134 -1.46 -12.30 1.42
C LEU A 134 -1.39 -12.31 2.95
N PRO A 135 -0.37 -11.63 3.52
CA PRO A 135 -0.33 -11.42 4.96
C PRO A 135 -1.37 -10.36 5.35
N PRO A 136 -1.74 -10.26 6.63
CA PRO A 136 -2.66 -9.23 7.10
C PRO A 136 -2.30 -7.82 6.62
N GLN A 137 -3.30 -7.01 6.27
CA GLN A 137 -3.09 -5.65 5.74
C GLN A 137 -3.71 -4.57 6.63
N LEU A 138 -2.92 -3.59 7.07
CA LEU A 138 -3.44 -2.32 7.60
C LEU A 138 -3.46 -1.29 6.49
N MET A 139 -4.60 -0.64 6.29
CA MET A 139 -4.77 0.43 5.32
C MET A 139 -5.31 1.69 6.01
N LEU A 140 -4.56 2.79 5.92
CA LEU A 140 -4.91 4.08 6.52
C LEU A 140 -5.09 5.11 5.41
N VAL A 141 -6.28 5.69 5.28
CA VAL A 141 -6.62 6.61 4.18
C VAL A 141 -7.36 7.85 4.71
N GLY A 142 -7.09 9.02 4.12
CA GLY A 142 -7.80 10.25 4.47
C GLY A 142 -9.22 10.27 3.88
N GLY A 143 -10.18 10.86 4.59
CA GLY A 143 -11.56 11.01 4.08
C GLY A 143 -11.69 11.95 2.87
N GLY A 144 -10.71 12.82 2.64
CA GLY A 144 -10.61 13.72 1.48
C GLY A 144 -9.55 13.29 0.46
N ASP A 145 -9.09 12.04 0.53
CA ASP A 145 -8.00 11.50 -0.28
C ASP A 145 -8.50 11.01 -1.65
N PHE A 146 -7.79 11.35 -2.72
CA PHE A 146 -8.16 10.90 -4.07
C PHE A 146 -8.12 9.36 -4.22
N VAL A 147 -7.28 8.63 -3.46
CA VAL A 147 -7.23 7.16 -3.52
C VAL A 147 -8.35 6.47 -2.74
N LEU A 148 -9.21 7.23 -2.05
CA LEU A 148 -10.25 6.65 -1.20
C LEU A 148 -11.19 5.69 -1.96
N PRO A 149 -11.67 6.00 -3.19
CA PRO A 149 -12.53 5.09 -3.94
C PRO A 149 -11.86 3.75 -4.30
N GLU A 150 -10.60 3.77 -4.75
CA GLU A 150 -9.87 2.53 -5.05
C GLU A 150 -9.58 1.72 -3.78
N CYS A 151 -9.30 2.38 -2.66
CA CYS A 151 -9.10 1.75 -1.36
C CYS A 151 -10.39 1.08 -0.83
N HIS A 152 -11.56 1.70 -1.04
CA HIS A 152 -12.85 1.07 -0.72
C HIS A 152 -13.05 -0.22 -1.53
N GLU A 153 -12.74 -0.19 -2.83
CA GLU A 153 -12.86 -1.39 -3.66
C GLU A 153 -11.88 -2.47 -3.21
N LEU A 154 -10.62 -2.13 -2.92
CA LEU A 154 -9.65 -3.10 -2.40
C LEU A 154 -10.10 -3.72 -1.08
N ALA A 155 -10.61 -2.91 -0.13
CA ALA A 155 -11.15 -3.41 1.14
C ALA A 155 -12.36 -4.34 0.92
N ARG A 156 -13.24 -4.04 -0.05
CA ARG A 156 -14.34 -4.93 -0.44
C ARG A 156 -13.80 -6.28 -0.90
N ARG A 157 -12.76 -6.30 -1.75
CA ARG A 157 -12.13 -7.53 -2.25
C ARG A 157 -11.41 -8.32 -1.16
N PHE A 158 -10.75 -7.65 -0.20
CA PHE A 158 -10.17 -8.29 0.98
C PHE A 158 -11.25 -8.95 1.85
N ASN A 159 -12.42 -8.32 2.02
CA ASN A 159 -13.54 -8.96 2.71
C ASN A 159 -14.05 -10.20 1.96
N GLU A 160 -14.18 -10.13 0.64
CA GLU A 160 -14.63 -11.26 -0.19
C GLU A 160 -13.65 -12.44 -0.18
N SER A 161 -12.35 -12.17 -0.12
CA SER A 161 -11.33 -13.22 -0.01
C SER A 161 -11.24 -13.81 1.41
N GLY A 162 -11.75 -13.10 2.43
CA GLY A 162 -11.54 -13.47 3.83
C GLY A 162 -10.17 -13.07 4.37
N LEU A 163 -9.42 -12.21 3.67
CA LEU A 163 -8.14 -11.70 4.14
C LEU A 163 -8.33 -10.86 5.41
N HIS A 164 -7.55 -11.14 6.44
CA HIS A 164 -7.51 -10.29 7.64
C HIS A 164 -6.94 -8.92 7.28
N HIS A 165 -7.76 -7.88 7.43
CA HIS A 165 -7.33 -6.51 7.17
C HIS A 165 -8.02 -5.54 8.12
N ARG A 166 -7.40 -4.37 8.28
CA ARG A 166 -7.99 -3.23 8.97
C ARG A 166 -7.95 -2.03 8.03
N PHE A 167 -9.12 -1.53 7.64
CA PHE A 167 -9.24 -0.34 6.81
C PHE A 167 -9.77 0.82 7.66
N VAL A 168 -8.98 1.89 7.77
CA VAL A 168 -9.30 3.08 8.56
C VAL A 168 -9.38 4.28 7.63
N VAL A 169 -10.55 4.93 7.64
CA VAL A 169 -10.76 6.23 7.00
C VAL A 169 -10.78 7.30 8.08
N GLU A 170 -9.80 8.19 8.07
CA GLU A 170 -9.76 9.32 9.01
C GLU A 170 -10.41 10.55 8.37
N TRP A 171 -11.58 10.91 8.88
CA TRP A 171 -12.36 12.03 8.36
C TRP A 171 -11.66 13.37 8.58
N GLY A 172 -11.75 14.25 7.58
CA GLY A 172 -11.09 15.56 7.61
C GLY A 172 -9.59 15.52 7.30
N GLN A 173 -9.06 14.36 6.93
CA GLN A 173 -7.69 14.19 6.48
C GLN A 173 -7.60 13.98 4.97
N ILE A 174 -6.44 14.28 4.39
CA ILE A 174 -6.15 14.22 2.96
C ILE A 174 -5.06 13.18 2.67
N HIS A 175 -4.62 13.08 1.41
CA HIS A 175 -3.56 12.15 1.01
C HIS A 175 -2.34 12.19 1.94
N LEU A 176 -1.81 11.02 2.30
CA LEU A 176 -0.61 10.86 3.13
C LEU A 176 -0.70 11.39 4.58
N TYR A 177 -1.90 11.62 5.13
CA TYR A 177 -2.04 12.04 6.54
C TYR A 177 -1.34 11.08 7.53
N GLY A 178 -1.31 9.79 7.17
CA GLY A 178 -0.71 8.72 7.97
C GLY A 178 0.80 8.86 8.17
N LEU A 179 1.48 9.73 7.41
CA LEU A 179 2.89 10.08 7.63
C LEU A 179 3.10 10.97 8.86
N GLY A 180 2.02 11.51 9.45
CA GLY A 180 2.10 12.19 10.73
C GLY A 180 2.75 13.59 10.68
N SER A 181 2.59 14.30 9.57
CA SER A 181 3.11 15.67 9.39
C SER A 181 2.68 16.61 10.53
N GLU A 182 3.53 17.59 10.89
CA GLU A 182 3.24 18.56 11.96
C GLU A 182 1.98 19.42 11.69
N TRP A 183 1.54 19.50 10.43
CA TRP A 183 0.29 20.16 10.02
C TRP A 183 -0.97 19.37 10.41
N ILE A 184 -0.83 18.10 10.78
CA ILE A 184 -1.92 17.26 11.28
C ILE A 184 -2.09 17.47 12.78
N ASP A 185 -3.35 17.66 13.19
CA ASP A 185 -3.73 17.81 14.60
C ASP A 185 -3.10 16.70 15.46
N LYS A 186 -2.55 17.09 16.62
CA LYS A 186 -1.85 16.15 17.49
C LYS A 186 -2.73 14.96 17.88
N SER A 187 -4.02 15.16 18.13
CA SER A 187 -4.91 14.07 18.52
C SER A 187 -5.11 13.06 17.39
N VAL A 188 -5.08 13.49 16.13
CA VAL A 188 -5.14 12.59 14.97
C VAL A 188 -3.84 11.80 14.89
N ARG A 189 -2.68 12.47 14.99
CA ARG A 189 -1.36 11.81 14.99
C ARG A 189 -1.24 10.75 16.09
N ASP A 190 -1.62 11.10 17.32
CA ASP A 190 -1.55 10.18 18.46
C ASP A 190 -2.44 8.93 18.23
N ARG A 191 -3.63 9.09 17.64
CA ARG A 191 -4.51 7.96 17.29
C ARG A 191 -3.91 7.10 16.18
N THR A 192 -3.39 7.72 15.12
CA THR A 192 -2.74 7.04 14.00
C THR A 192 -1.54 6.22 14.47
N ASP A 193 -0.68 6.82 15.29
CA ASP A 193 0.48 6.16 15.88
C ASP A 193 0.04 4.96 16.73
N ALA A 194 -0.97 5.12 17.58
CA ALA A 194 -1.49 4.02 18.39
C ALA A 194 -1.98 2.84 17.53
N ILE A 195 -2.64 3.11 16.40
CA ILE A 195 -3.08 2.08 15.45
C ILE A 195 -1.88 1.38 14.80
N LEU A 196 -0.88 2.14 14.34
CA LEU A 196 0.33 1.60 13.73
C LEU A 196 1.12 0.74 14.72
N PHE A 197 1.37 1.23 15.93
CA PHE A 197 2.09 0.50 16.96
C PHE A 197 1.37 -0.79 17.35
N ASP A 198 0.05 -0.73 17.59
CA ASP A 198 -0.75 -1.93 17.91
C ASP A 198 -0.66 -2.98 16.80
N TRP A 199 -0.81 -2.55 15.54
CA TRP A 199 -0.73 -3.43 14.38
C TRP A 199 0.64 -4.10 14.26
N ILE A 200 1.72 -3.31 14.32
CA ILE A 200 3.08 -3.83 14.15
C ILE A 200 3.45 -4.77 15.30
N VAL A 201 3.11 -4.44 16.55
CA VAL A 201 3.40 -5.29 17.71
C VAL A 201 2.66 -6.63 17.61
N LYS A 202 1.38 -6.63 17.24
CA LYS A 202 0.58 -7.85 17.07
C LYS A 202 1.08 -8.71 15.91
N ALA A 203 1.42 -8.09 14.77
CA ALA A 203 1.95 -8.80 13.61
C ALA A 203 3.28 -9.50 13.93
N LEU A 204 4.17 -8.84 14.67
CA LEU A 204 5.48 -9.39 15.05
C LEU A 204 5.41 -10.38 16.23
N ASN A 205 4.33 -10.37 17.01
CA ASN A 205 4.15 -11.22 18.19
C ASN A 205 2.75 -11.86 18.21
N PRO A 206 2.47 -12.82 17.30
CA PRO A 206 1.13 -13.40 17.15
C PRO A 206 0.60 -14.08 18.44
N LEU A 207 1.48 -14.49 19.35
CA LEU A 207 1.10 -15.08 20.65
C LEU A 207 0.46 -14.07 21.63
N VAL A 208 0.52 -12.76 21.36
CA VAL A 208 -0.08 -11.72 22.21
C VAL A 208 -1.56 -11.46 21.82
N GLY A 209 -2.01 -11.95 20.67
CA GLY A 209 -3.34 -11.67 20.11
C GLY A 209 -4.49 -12.56 20.60
N GLU A 210 -4.22 -13.65 21.34
CA GLU A 210 -5.27 -14.57 21.85
C GLU A 210 -5.76 -14.23 23.27
N ALA A 211 -5.27 -13.16 23.88
CA ALA A 211 -5.61 -12.78 25.25
C ALA A 211 -6.31 -11.42 25.31
N THR A 212 -7.54 -11.30 24.78
CA THR A 212 -8.62 -10.42 25.28
C THR A 212 -9.93 -10.72 24.58
#